data_AF-A0A849D964-F1
#
_entry.id   AF-A0A849D964-F1
#
_cell.length_a   1.000
_cell.length_b   1.000
_cell.length_c   1.000
_cell.angle_alpha   90.00
_cell.angle_beta   90.00
_cell.angle_gamma   90.00
#
_symmetry.space_group_name_H-M   'P 1'
#
loop_
_entity.id
_entity.type
_entity.pdbx_description
1 polymer ?
#
loop_
_entity_poly.entity_id
_entity_poly.type
_entity_poly.pdbx_seq_one_letter_code
_entity_poly.pdbx_strand_id
1 'polypeptide(L)' 'RALNDGSVFNEGEQEIYPYEYDHGGLVVGYQSLAEYHEDIDTVVVQFINTTDFEGYEWNLSEIVINRIFKILERQESQ' A
#
# COMPACT_ATOMS: atom_id res chain seq x y z
N ARG A 1 -0.40 -5.06 -10.38
CA ARG A 1 -0.72 -6.31 -11.10
C ARG A 1 0.51 -6.95 -11.75
N ALA A 2 1.02 -6.48 -12.91
CA ALA A 2 2.16 -7.15 -13.58
C ALA A 2 3.45 -7.28 -12.75
N LEU A 3 3.69 -6.31 -11.85
CA LEU A 3 4.77 -6.39 -10.85
C LEU A 3 4.46 -7.40 -9.73
N ASN A 4 3.18 -7.51 -9.34
CA ASN A 4 2.72 -8.32 -8.21
C ASN A 4 2.61 -9.81 -8.57
N ASP A 5 2.17 -10.11 -9.79
CA ASP A 5 2.09 -11.47 -10.34
C ASP A 5 3.38 -11.90 -11.04
N GLY A 6 4.39 -11.03 -11.05
CA GLY A 6 5.71 -11.28 -11.64
C GLY A 6 5.73 -11.36 -13.17
N SER A 7 4.60 -11.15 -13.86
CA SER A 7 4.52 -11.27 -15.32
C SER A 7 5.35 -10.22 -16.08
N VAL A 8 5.82 -9.17 -15.40
CA VAL A 8 6.75 -8.20 -15.96
C VAL A 8 8.19 -8.72 -16.04
N PHE A 9 8.54 -9.75 -15.28
CA PHE A 9 9.90 -10.28 -15.16
C PHE A 9 10.17 -11.42 -16.14
N ASN A 10 11.39 -11.47 -16.66
CA ASN A 10 11.91 -12.66 -17.34
C ASN A 10 12.43 -13.69 -16.32
N GLU A 11 12.80 -14.88 -16.80
CA GLU A 11 13.36 -15.96 -15.99
C GLU A 11 14.58 -15.46 -15.17
N GLY A 12 14.49 -15.58 -13.85
CA GLY A 12 15.52 -15.16 -12.89
C GLY A 12 15.54 -13.67 -12.52
N GLU A 13 14.77 -12.79 -13.18
CA GLU A 13 14.78 -11.35 -12.87
C GLU A 13 14.04 -11.02 -11.56
N GLN A 14 12.99 -11.76 -11.22
CA GLN A 14 12.26 -11.56 -9.98
C GLN A 14 13.11 -11.93 -8.75
N GLU A 15 14.00 -12.92 -8.87
CA GLU A 15 14.86 -13.39 -7.77
C GLU A 15 15.89 -12.33 -7.34
N ILE A 16 16.29 -11.45 -8.26
CA ILE A 16 17.20 -10.33 -8.00
C ILE A 16 16.45 -9.03 -7.63
N TYR A 17 15.12 -9.07 -7.61
CA TYR A 17 14.26 -7.92 -7.28
C TYR A 17 13.28 -8.26 -6.14
N PRO A 18 13.78 -8.39 -4.88
CA PRO A 18 12.94 -8.67 -3.71
C PRO A 18 12.14 -7.43 -3.32
N TYR A 19 11.05 -7.16 -4.04
CA TYR A 19 10.20 -5.99 -3.83
C TYR A 19 9.19 -6.24 -2.71
N GLU A 20 9.12 -5.34 -1.74
CA GLU A 20 8.03 -5.28 -0.76
C GLU A 20 6.88 -4.48 -1.34
N TYR A 21 5.66 -5.02 -1.32
CA TYR A 21 4.53 -4.38 -1.99
C TYR A 21 3.95 -3.18 -1.23
N ASP A 22 4.44 -2.93 -0.01
CA ASP A 22 4.01 -1.84 0.85
C ASP A 22 5.04 -0.71 0.85
N HIS A 23 4.57 0.51 0.63
CA HIS A 23 5.43 1.69 0.52
C HIS A 23 4.84 2.87 1.29
N GLY A 24 5.65 3.38 2.22
CA GLY A 24 5.39 4.62 2.95
C GLY A 24 6.15 5.80 2.36
N GLY A 25 5.50 6.95 2.25
CA GLY A 25 6.10 8.21 1.84
C GLY A 25 5.90 9.28 2.90
N LEU A 26 6.97 9.95 3.30
CA LEU A 26 6.93 11.03 4.28
C LEU A 26 7.82 12.18 3.81
N VAL A 27 7.21 13.30 3.44
CA VAL A 27 7.91 14.53 3.03
C VAL A 27 7.25 15.75 3.67
N VAL A 28 7.86 16.93 3.59
CA VAL A 28 7.26 18.14 4.15
C VAL A 28 5.94 18.44 3.42
N GLY A 29 4.85 18.45 4.19
CA GLY A 29 3.50 18.78 3.70
C GLY A 29 2.73 17.62 3.07
N TYR A 30 3.33 16.44 2.91
CA TYR A 30 2.64 15.25 2.42
C TYR A 30 3.09 13.95 3.10
N GLN A 31 2.12 13.05 3.30
CA GLN A 31 2.37 11.65 3.63
C GLN A 31 1.51 10.72 2.76
N SER A 32 2.03 9.54 2.46
CA SER A 32 1.34 8.55 1.62
C SER A 32 1.60 7.13 2.09
N LEU A 33 0.60 6.28 1.92
CA LEU A 33 0.70 4.83 2.09
C LEU A 33 0.17 4.17 0.81
N ALA A 34 0.93 3.23 0.26
CA ALA A 34 0.51 2.39 -0.85
C ALA A 34 0.72 0.94 -0.44
N GLU A 35 -0.38 0.18 -0.37
CA GLU A 35 -0.37 -1.21 0.09
C GLU A 35 -1.12 -2.09 -0.92
N TYR A 36 -0.60 -3.30 -1.13
CA TYR A 36 -1.20 -4.30 -2.01
C TYR A 36 -1.77 -5.45 -1.19
N HIS A 37 -3.04 -5.75 -1.41
CA HIS A 37 -3.77 -6.81 -0.74
C HIS A 37 -3.97 -7.97 -1.70
N GLU A 38 -3.13 -9.00 -1.55
CA GLU A 38 -3.14 -10.18 -2.40
C GLU A 38 -4.48 -10.93 -2.37
N ASP A 39 -5.10 -11.04 -1.19
CA ASP A 39 -6.36 -11.77 -0.98
C ASP A 39 -7.51 -11.28 -1.88
N ILE A 40 -7.47 -10.00 -2.27
CA ILE A 40 -8.50 -9.35 -3.10
C ILE A 40 -7.90 -8.70 -4.37
N ASP A 41 -6.66 -9.03 -4.75
CA ASP A 41 -5.93 -8.46 -5.90
C ASP A 41 -6.10 -6.92 -6.03
N THR A 42 -5.99 -6.19 -4.91
CA THR A 42 -6.32 -4.76 -4.85
C THR A 42 -5.17 -3.93 -4.28
N VAL A 43 -4.90 -2.78 -4.92
CA VAL A 43 -3.96 -1.77 -4.40
C VAL A 43 -4.75 -0.59 -3.86
N VAL A 44 -4.46 -0.15 -2.64
CA VAL A 44 -4.99 1.10 -2.10
C VAL A 44 -3.87 2.11 -1.94
N VAL A 45 -4.10 3.30 -2.47
CA VAL A 45 -3.20 4.44 -2.35
C VAL A 45 -3.88 5.51 -1.51
N GLN A 46 -3.30 5.80 -0.36
CA GLN A 46 -3.71 6.89 0.52
C GLN A 46 -2.73 8.05 0.39
N PHE A 47 -3.27 9.26 0.24
CA PHE A 47 -2.47 10.48 0.14
C PHE A 47 -3.07 11.56 1.05
N ILE A 48 -2.24 12.16 1.89
CA ILE A 48 -2.62 13.15 2.89
C ILE A 48 -1.74 14.38 2.70
N ASN A 49 -2.36 15.56 2.66
CA ASN A 49 -1.72 16.86 2.38
C ASN A 49 -1.29 17.63 3.64
N THR A 50 -1.05 16.89 4.71
CA THR A 50 -0.38 17.37 5.90
C THR A 50 0.60 16.31 6.34
N THR A 51 1.68 16.73 6.99
CA THR A 51 2.66 15.83 7.57
C THR A 51 2.83 16.18 9.02
N ASP A 52 2.77 15.17 9.87
CA ASP A 52 3.22 15.27 11.24
C ASP A 52 4.43 14.36 11.46
N PHE A 53 5.56 14.97 11.77
CA PHE A 53 6.80 14.25 12.08
C PHE A 53 6.83 13.72 13.53
N GLU A 54 5.88 14.12 14.37
CA GLU A 54 5.67 13.52 15.70
C GLU A 54 4.92 12.17 15.61
N GLY A 55 4.38 11.85 14.43
CA GLY A 55 3.79 10.55 14.09
C GLY A 55 2.32 10.39 14.45
N TYR A 56 1.63 11.42 14.97
CA TYR A 56 0.20 11.35 15.23
C TYR A 56 -0.59 11.14 13.93
N GLU A 57 -0.30 11.95 12.90
CA GLU A 57 -0.97 11.82 11.60
C GLU A 57 -0.58 10.53 10.88
N TRP A 58 0.64 10.02 11.09
CA TRP A 58 1.08 8.73 10.55
C TRP A 58 0.23 7.58 11.13
N ASN A 59 0.13 7.49 12.45
CA ASN A 59 -0.68 6.47 13.12
C ASN A 59 -2.16 6.56 12.71
N LEU A 60 -2.68 7.78 12.54
CA LEU A 60 -4.05 7.98 12.06
C LEU A 60 -4.20 7.49 10.62
N SER A 61 -3.21 7.75 9.76
CA SER A 61 -3.11 7.24 8.38
C SER A 61 -3.25 5.72 8.36
N GLU A 62 -2.45 5.02 9.17
CA GLU A 62 -2.45 3.56 9.28
C GLU A 62 -3.81 3.03 9.75
N ILE A 63 -4.43 3.67 10.74
CA ILE A 63 -5.78 3.28 11.19
C ILE A 63 -6.81 3.45 10.08
N VAL A 64 -6.74 4.55 9.32
CA VAL A 64 -7.70 4.84 8.25
C VAL A 64 -7.54 3.86 7.10
N ILE A 65 -6.32 3.62 6.62
CA ILE A 65 -6.09 2.70 5.49
C ILE A 65 -6.50 1.26 5.86
N ASN A 66 -6.20 0.81 7.08
CA ASN A 66 -6.68 -0.47 7.62
C ASN A 66 -8.21 -0.60 7.67
N ARG A 67 -8.94 0.50 7.89
CA ARG A 67 -10.41 0.49 7.82
C ARG A 67 -10.92 0.39 6.39
N ILE A 68 -10.24 1.04 5.44
CA ILE A 68 -10.57 0.95 4.02
C ILE A 68 -10.44 -0.52 3.57
N PHE A 69 -9.36 -1.20 3.94
CA PHE A 69 -9.18 -2.62 3.61
C PHE A 69 -10.30 -3.51 4.14
N LYS A 70 -10.64 -3.37 5.42
CA LYS A 70 -11.75 -4.14 6.01
C LYS A 70 -13.10 -3.90 5.34
N ILE A 71 -13.30 -2.74 4.73
CA ILE A 71 -14.51 -2.44 3.95
C ILE A 71 -14.45 -3.15 2.60
N LEU A 72 -13.31 -3.07 1.89
CA LEU A 72 -13.11 -3.72 0.60
C LEU A 72 -13.21 -5.25 0.70
N GLU A 73 -12.57 -5.87 1.68
CA GLU A 73 -12.66 -7.32 1.94
C GLU A 73 -14.12 -7.78 2.12
N ARG A 74 -14.91 -7.01 2.87
CA ARG A 74 -16.34 -7.32 3.08
C ARG A 74 -17.14 -7.21 1.79
N GLN A 75 -16.79 -6.27 0.91
CA GLN A 75 -17.47 -6.07 -0.36
C GLN A 75 -17.17 -7.20 -1.36
N GLU A 76 -15.92 -7.67 -1.41
CA GLU A 76 -15.53 -8.82 -2.27
C GLU A 76 -16.13 -10.15 -1.77
N SER A 77 -16.34 -10.30 -0.46
CA SER A 77 -16.94 -11.51 0.12
C SER A 77 -18.46 -11.64 -0.03
N GLN A 78 -19.14 -10.63 -0.59
CA GLN A 78 -20.60 -10.58 -0.79
C GLN A 78 -21.00 -10.91 -2.22
#